data_AF-A0A8D8F1X2-F1
#
_entry.id   AF-A0A8D8F1X2-F1
#
_cell.length_a   1.000
_cell.length_b   1.000
_cell.length_c   1.000
_cell.angle_alpha   90.00
_cell.angle_beta   90.00
_cell.angle_gamma   90.00
#
_symmetry.space_group_name_H-M   'P 1'
#
loop_
_entity.id
_entity.type
_entity.pdbx_description
1 polymer ?
#
loop_
_entity_poly.entity_id
_entity_poly.type
_entity_poly.pdbx_seq_one_letter_code
_entity_poly.pdbx_strand_id
1 'polypeptide(L)'
;MTPLDFMDFRDFLSPASGFQSLQFRLLENKLGVKTEHRVKYNQKYWEVFASDPQAVEKLAATESEPSLADMVQKWLERTPGLEVDGFNFWGKFQESVEKLLSDQEASANEEEHENVKTYRLMDIEKRREVYKSIFDASVHDALVARGDRRFTHRALQGAIMITFYRDEPRFSQPHQLLMLLMDIDSLITKWRYNHVIMVQRMIGSQQLGTGGSSGYQYLRSTLSDRYKVFIDLFNLSTFLIPRGSIPPLTDEMQKALNLAWGSPVHRAKQLNGAFH
;
A
#
# COMPACT_ATOMS: atom_id res chain seq x y z
N MET A 1 -17.72 -25.67 -18.99
CA MET A 1 -18.85 -25.86 -18.07
C MET A 1 -19.83 -24.72 -18.27
N THR A 2 -21.06 -25.03 -18.68
CA THR A 2 -22.15 -24.05 -18.76
C THR A 2 -22.87 -23.92 -17.41
N PRO A 3 -23.69 -22.87 -17.18
CA PRO A 3 -24.47 -22.76 -15.96
C PRO A 3 -25.47 -23.90 -15.77
N LEU A 4 -26.05 -24.43 -16.86
CA LEU A 4 -26.97 -25.57 -16.81
C LEU A 4 -26.24 -26.83 -16.31
N ASP A 5 -25.09 -27.16 -16.91
CA ASP A 5 -24.29 -28.31 -16.46
C ASP A 5 -23.85 -28.18 -14.99
N PHE A 6 -23.59 -26.95 -14.53
CA PHE A 6 -23.21 -26.71 -13.13
C PHE A 6 -24.39 -26.98 -12.17
N MET A 7 -25.61 -26.62 -12.56
CA MET A 7 -26.80 -26.87 -11.74
C MET A 7 -27.07 -28.36 -11.53
N ASP A 8 -26.75 -29.21 -12.52
CA ASP A 8 -27.00 -30.65 -12.45
C ASP A 8 -26.25 -31.36 -11.32
N PHE A 9 -25.14 -30.79 -10.83
CA PHE A 9 -24.37 -31.38 -9.73
C PHE A 9 -24.11 -30.44 -8.54
N ARG A 10 -24.62 -29.21 -8.59
CA ARG A 10 -24.42 -28.21 -7.53
C ARG A 10 -24.86 -28.69 -6.16
N ASP A 11 -25.93 -29.49 -6.10
CA ASP A 11 -26.51 -29.95 -4.84
C ASP A 11 -25.59 -30.93 -4.09
N PHE A 12 -24.74 -31.68 -4.81
CA PHE A 12 -23.71 -32.54 -4.19
C PHE A 12 -22.59 -31.76 -3.51
N LEU A 13 -22.47 -30.46 -3.81
CA LEU A 13 -21.48 -29.57 -3.21
C LEU A 13 -21.98 -28.91 -1.92
N SER A 14 -23.27 -28.98 -1.60
CA SER A 14 -23.80 -28.35 -0.37
C SER A 14 -23.42 -29.18 0.86
N PRO A 15 -22.97 -28.57 1.99
CA PRO A 15 -22.81 -27.13 2.26
C PRO A 15 -21.39 -26.60 1.96
N ALA A 16 -20.57 -27.35 1.24
CA ALA A 16 -19.18 -26.98 0.96
C ALA A 16 -19.07 -25.69 0.15
N SER A 17 -18.02 -24.91 0.44
CA SER A 17 -17.83 -23.61 -0.19
C SER A 17 -16.37 -23.19 -0.21
N GLY A 18 -16.01 -22.28 -1.12
CA GLY A 18 -14.68 -21.64 -1.16
C GLY A 18 -14.31 -20.91 0.14
N PHE A 19 -15.27 -20.65 1.04
CA PHE A 19 -15.00 -20.19 2.41
C PHE A 19 -14.13 -21.17 3.22
N GLN A 20 -14.21 -22.47 2.91
CA GLN A 20 -13.43 -23.55 3.54
C GLN A 20 -12.04 -23.71 2.92
N SER A 21 -11.60 -22.82 2.03
CA SER A 21 -10.23 -22.85 1.51
C SER A 21 -9.25 -22.38 2.59
N LEU A 22 -8.74 -23.34 3.37
CA LEU A 22 -7.77 -23.10 4.44
C LEU A 22 -6.55 -22.33 3.92
N GLN A 23 -5.95 -22.79 2.82
CA GLN A 23 -4.76 -22.16 2.25
C GLN A 23 -5.00 -20.71 1.84
N PHE A 24 -6.19 -20.38 1.33
CA PHE A 24 -6.50 -19.00 0.97
C PHE A 24 -6.58 -18.09 2.21
N ARG A 25 -7.09 -18.60 3.33
CA ARG A 25 -7.10 -17.85 4.61
C ARG A 25 -5.70 -17.69 5.19
N LEU A 26 -4.89 -18.75 5.16
CA LEU A 26 -3.49 -18.68 5.58
C LEU A 26 -2.71 -17.66 4.73
N LEU A 27 -2.94 -17.62 3.41
CA LEU A 27 -2.33 -16.63 2.51
C LEU A 27 -2.73 -15.20 2.90
N GLU A 28 -4.03 -14.93 3.09
CA GLU A 28 -4.50 -13.60 3.49
C GLU A 28 -3.90 -13.15 4.83
N ASN A 29 -3.87 -14.04 5.83
CA ASN A 29 -3.33 -13.74 7.15
C ASN A 29 -1.81 -13.49 7.08
N LYS A 30 -1.06 -14.38 6.42
CA LYS A 30 0.40 -14.24 6.26
C LYS A 30 0.78 -13.03 5.43
N LEU A 31 -0.06 -12.57 4.49
CA LEU A 31 0.16 -11.32 3.78
C LEU A 31 -0.02 -10.12 4.72
N GLY A 32 -1.09 -10.11 5.53
CA GLY A 32 -1.37 -9.08 6.52
C GLY A 32 -2.82 -8.57 6.55
N VAL A 33 -3.78 -9.32 6.01
CA VAL A 33 -5.20 -8.93 6.08
C VAL A 33 -5.69 -9.08 7.52
N LYS A 34 -5.88 -7.95 8.21
CA LYS A 34 -6.37 -7.93 9.59
C LYS A 34 -7.87 -8.26 9.67
N THR A 35 -8.27 -8.90 10.76
CA THR A 35 -9.64 -9.43 10.94
C THR A 35 -10.70 -8.33 10.99
N GLU A 36 -10.39 -7.19 11.61
CA GLU A 36 -11.23 -6.00 11.68
C GLU A 36 -11.53 -5.35 10.30
N HIS A 37 -10.62 -5.53 9.33
CA HIS A 37 -10.81 -5.04 7.97
C HIS A 37 -11.70 -5.95 7.13
N ARG A 38 -11.87 -7.22 7.52
CA ARG A 38 -12.74 -8.15 6.82
C ARG A 38 -14.19 -7.66 6.89
N VAL A 39 -14.96 -7.93 5.83
CA VAL A 39 -16.41 -7.66 5.85
C VAL A 39 -17.10 -8.52 6.91
N LYS A 40 -18.15 -8.00 7.57
CA LYS A 40 -18.79 -8.60 8.76
C LYS A 40 -19.02 -10.11 8.65
N TYR A 41 -19.56 -10.58 7.52
CA TYR A 41 -19.79 -12.01 7.28
C TYR A 41 -18.54 -12.88 7.41
N ASN A 42 -17.37 -12.34 7.05
CA ASN A 42 -16.10 -13.05 6.98
C ASN A 42 -15.14 -12.64 8.12
N GLN A 43 -15.63 -11.95 9.15
CA GLN A 43 -14.83 -11.65 10.35
C GLN A 43 -14.63 -12.89 11.22
N LYS A 44 -15.65 -13.75 11.31
CA LYS A 44 -15.59 -15.03 12.04
C LYS A 44 -15.35 -16.21 11.10
N TYR A 45 -14.42 -16.05 10.17
CA TYR A 45 -14.15 -17.06 9.14
C TYR A 45 -13.65 -18.39 9.72
N TRP A 46 -13.09 -18.40 10.94
CA TRP A 46 -12.66 -19.60 11.66
C TRP A 46 -13.83 -20.52 12.04
N GLU A 47 -15.06 -20.01 12.19
CA GLU A 47 -16.25 -20.83 12.50
C GLU A 47 -16.49 -21.90 11.42
N VAL A 48 -16.13 -21.58 10.18
CA VAL A 48 -16.21 -22.49 9.02
C VAL A 48 -15.28 -23.69 9.14
N PHE A 49 -14.24 -23.60 9.98
CA PHE A 49 -13.24 -24.63 10.23
C PHE A 49 -13.42 -25.31 11.59
N ALA A 50 -14.49 -25.03 12.33
CA ALA A 50 -14.67 -25.50 13.72
C ALA A 50 -14.62 -27.04 13.88
N SER A 51 -14.93 -27.80 12.82
CA SER A 51 -14.84 -29.27 12.81
C SER A 51 -13.44 -29.82 12.54
N ASP A 52 -12.45 -28.97 12.23
CA ASP A 52 -11.05 -29.33 11.99
C ASP A 52 -10.14 -28.59 12.97
N PRO A 53 -9.81 -29.20 14.13
CA PRO A 53 -8.96 -28.58 15.14
C PRO A 53 -7.59 -28.17 14.61
N GLN A 54 -7.02 -28.93 13.66
CA GLN A 54 -5.72 -28.63 13.09
C GLN A 54 -5.77 -27.39 12.18
N ALA A 55 -6.86 -27.23 11.42
CA ALA A 55 -7.08 -26.01 10.64
C ALA A 55 -7.25 -24.79 11.54
N VAL A 56 -8.02 -24.89 12.62
CA VAL A 56 -8.21 -23.80 13.60
C VAL A 56 -6.89 -23.40 14.24
N GLU A 57 -6.07 -24.37 14.66
CA GLU A 57 -4.74 -24.11 15.22
C GLU A 57 -3.84 -23.37 14.22
N LYS A 58 -3.78 -23.82 12.96
CA LYS A 58 -3.01 -23.15 11.91
C LYS A 58 -3.48 -21.72 11.66
N LEU A 59 -4.79 -21.48 11.65
CA LEU A 59 -5.36 -20.14 11.47
C LEU A 59 -4.95 -19.23 12.63
N ALA A 60 -5.13 -19.68 13.87
CA ALA A 60 -4.75 -18.94 15.07
C ALA A 60 -3.24 -18.62 15.10
N ALA A 61 -2.40 -19.56 14.67
CA ALA A 61 -0.96 -19.32 14.52
C ALA A 61 -0.69 -18.19 13.51
N THR A 62 -1.33 -18.20 12.33
CA THR A 62 -1.11 -17.13 11.33
C THR A 62 -1.64 -15.76 11.71
N GLU A 63 -2.61 -15.67 12.63
CA GLU A 63 -3.10 -14.38 13.15
C GLU A 63 -2.18 -13.79 14.22
N SER A 64 -1.40 -14.63 14.91
CA SER A 64 -0.48 -14.21 15.99
C SER A 64 0.96 -14.02 15.50
N GLU A 65 1.38 -14.77 14.49
CA GLU A 65 2.68 -14.61 13.84
C GLU A 65 2.79 -13.26 13.11
N PRO A 66 3.99 -12.65 13.05
CA PRO A 66 4.23 -11.48 12.22
C PRO A 66 3.91 -11.77 10.75
N SER A 67 3.01 -10.98 10.16
CA SER A 67 2.71 -11.04 8.73
C SER A 67 3.83 -10.43 7.89
N LEU A 68 3.79 -10.65 6.57
CA LEU A 68 4.68 -10.00 5.62
C LEU A 68 4.60 -8.47 5.75
N ALA A 69 3.40 -7.91 5.92
CA ALA A 69 3.21 -6.48 6.16
C ALA A 69 3.91 -6.00 7.44
N ASP A 70 3.84 -6.75 8.54
CA ASP A 70 4.49 -6.39 9.79
C ASP A 70 6.03 -6.42 9.63
N MET A 71 6.57 -7.41 8.90
CA MET A 71 8.00 -7.51 8.63
C MET A 71 8.51 -6.42 7.70
N VAL A 72 7.74 -6.08 6.65
CA VAL A 72 8.06 -5.00 5.71
C VAL A 72 8.08 -3.65 6.44
N GLN A 73 7.11 -3.37 7.31
CA GLN A 73 7.10 -2.14 8.10
C GLN A 73 8.35 -2.01 8.98
N LYS A 74 8.71 -3.06 9.74
CA LYS A 74 9.94 -3.08 10.56
C LYS A 74 11.22 -2.90 9.72
N TRP A 75 11.22 -3.35 8.47
CA TRP A 75 12.33 -3.11 7.56
C TRP A 75 12.35 -1.65 7.06
N LEU A 76 11.20 -1.10 6.68
CA LEU A 76 11.05 0.30 6.25
C LEU A 76 11.41 1.31 7.34
N GLU A 77 11.09 1.01 8.61
CA GLU A 77 11.43 1.87 9.76
C GLU A 77 12.95 2.03 9.97
N ARG A 78 13.75 1.11 9.40
CA ARG A 78 15.21 1.10 9.44
C ARG A 78 15.84 1.62 8.14
N THR A 79 15.05 2.26 7.27
CA THR A 79 15.55 2.85 6.03
C THR A 79 16.60 3.93 6.38
N PRO A 80 17.83 3.83 5.85
CA PRO A 80 18.88 4.78 6.18
C PRO A 80 18.52 6.18 5.67
N GLY A 81 18.78 7.19 6.49
CA GLY A 81 18.54 8.61 6.21
C GLY A 81 17.29 9.19 6.86
N LEU A 82 16.53 8.36 7.59
CA LEU A 82 15.42 8.79 8.45
C LEU A 82 15.88 9.30 9.83
N GLU A 83 17.17 9.16 10.15
CA GLU A 83 17.75 9.61 11.41
C GLU A 83 17.78 11.15 11.49
N VAL A 84 17.31 11.70 12.61
CA VAL A 84 17.26 13.16 12.85
C VAL A 84 18.67 13.75 12.92
N ASP A 85 19.59 13.06 13.60
CA ASP A 85 20.99 13.47 13.71
C ASP A 85 21.84 13.08 12.48
N GLY A 86 21.21 12.46 11.48
CA GLY A 86 21.85 12.02 10.25
C GLY A 86 21.43 12.86 9.05
N PHE A 87 20.94 12.21 7.99
CA PHE A 87 20.48 12.92 6.80
C PHE A 87 19.21 13.75 7.05
N ASN A 88 18.40 13.38 8.04
CA ASN A 88 17.12 14.01 8.37
C ASN A 88 16.22 14.20 7.14
N PHE A 89 15.96 13.11 6.42
CA PHE A 89 15.11 13.15 5.23
C PHE A 89 13.76 13.82 5.50
N TRP A 90 13.12 13.49 6.63
CA TRP A 90 11.75 13.94 6.92
C TRP A 90 11.67 15.46 7.14
N GLY A 91 12.59 16.03 7.93
CA GLY A 91 12.65 17.48 8.13
C GLY A 91 12.92 18.23 6.83
N LYS A 92 13.90 17.78 6.05
CA LYS A 92 14.21 18.38 4.74
C LYS A 92 13.06 18.27 3.75
N PHE A 93 12.36 17.13 3.74
CA PHE A 93 11.19 16.94 2.88
C PHE A 93 10.07 17.91 3.26
N GLN A 94 9.81 18.11 4.56
CA GLN A 94 8.85 19.09 5.04
C GLN A 94 9.22 20.51 4.61
N GLU A 95 10.48 20.92 4.76
CA GLU A 95 10.98 22.22 4.30
C GLU A 95 10.82 22.39 2.79
N SER A 96 11.15 21.37 2.00
CA SER A 96 11.00 21.38 0.54
C SER A 96 9.54 21.50 0.10
N VAL A 97 8.62 20.82 0.78
CA VAL A 97 7.19 20.94 0.51
C VAL A 97 6.68 22.34 0.86
N GLU A 98 7.07 22.88 2.02
CA GLU A 98 6.63 24.21 2.43
C GLU A 98 7.11 25.29 1.46
N LYS A 99 8.38 25.19 1.04
CA LYS A 99 8.93 26.07 -0.01
C LYS A 99 8.15 25.93 -1.32
N LEU A 100 7.90 24.71 -1.78
CA LEU A 100 7.15 24.46 -3.01
C LEU A 100 5.75 25.08 -2.96
N LEU A 101 5.02 24.90 -1.86
CA LEU A 101 3.67 25.43 -1.71
C LEU A 101 3.67 26.96 -1.59
N SER A 102 4.65 27.53 -0.89
CA SER A 102 4.84 28.98 -0.80
C SER A 102 5.16 29.62 -2.15
N ASP A 103 6.05 29.01 -2.95
CA ASP A 103 6.38 29.47 -4.30
C ASP A 103 5.16 29.37 -5.24
N GLN A 104 4.38 28.29 -5.11
CA GLN A 104 3.12 28.11 -5.86
C GLN A 104 2.06 29.15 -5.48
N GLU A 105 1.98 29.51 -4.21
CA GLU A 105 1.07 30.52 -3.67
C GLU A 105 1.45 31.93 -4.13
N ALA A 106 2.74 32.28 -4.11
CA ALA A 106 3.25 33.52 -4.66
C ALA A 106 2.90 33.65 -6.15
N SER A 107 3.20 32.60 -6.95
CA SER A 107 2.85 32.55 -8.37
C SER A 107 1.33 32.59 -8.63
N ALA A 108 0.51 32.01 -7.75
CA ALA A 108 -0.94 32.08 -7.88
C ALA A 108 -1.47 33.49 -7.56
N ASN A 109 -0.81 34.23 -6.67
CA ASN A 109 -1.20 35.59 -6.33
C ASN A 109 -0.93 36.60 -7.45
N GLU A 110 0.06 36.32 -8.30
CA GLU A 110 0.41 37.08 -9.52
C GLU A 110 -0.51 36.78 -10.72
N GLU A 111 -1.42 35.81 -10.61
CA GLU A 111 -2.35 35.42 -11.67
C GLU A 111 -3.36 36.54 -11.96
N GLU A 112 -3.48 36.94 -13.24
CA GLU A 112 -4.38 38.02 -13.67
C GLU A 112 -5.85 37.59 -13.70
N HIS A 113 -6.11 36.32 -13.98
CA HIS A 113 -7.46 35.77 -14.09
C HIS A 113 -7.99 35.30 -12.73
N GLU A 114 -8.94 36.04 -12.16
CA GLU A 114 -9.47 35.80 -10.80
C GLU A 114 -10.03 34.38 -10.58
N ASN A 115 -10.66 33.80 -11.60
CA ASN A 115 -11.16 32.43 -11.55
C ASN A 115 -10.02 31.39 -11.47
N VAL A 116 -8.94 31.60 -12.22
CA VAL A 116 -7.75 30.75 -12.19
C VAL A 116 -7.02 30.91 -10.85
N LYS A 117 -6.85 32.14 -10.37
CA LYS A 117 -6.28 32.46 -9.06
C LYS A 117 -7.02 31.74 -7.93
N THR A 118 -8.34 31.89 -7.87
CA THR A 118 -9.19 31.24 -6.86
C THR A 118 -9.04 29.73 -6.88
N TYR A 119 -9.07 29.13 -8.09
CA TYR A 119 -8.89 27.68 -8.25
C TYR A 119 -7.51 27.21 -7.76
N ARG A 120 -6.43 27.92 -8.14
CA ARG A 120 -5.06 27.60 -7.74
C ARG A 120 -4.87 27.69 -6.22
N LEU A 121 -5.37 28.76 -5.59
CA LEU A 121 -5.29 28.91 -4.13
C LEU A 121 -6.07 27.81 -3.39
N MET A 122 -7.26 27.45 -3.88
CA MET A 122 -8.03 26.32 -3.34
C MET A 122 -7.27 24.98 -3.48
N ASP A 123 -6.62 24.74 -4.62
CA ASP A 123 -5.82 23.53 -4.83
C ASP A 123 -4.62 23.47 -3.88
N ILE A 124 -3.90 24.59 -3.71
CA ILE A 124 -2.77 24.70 -2.78
C ILE A 124 -3.21 24.40 -1.35
N GLU A 125 -4.33 24.95 -0.89
CA GLU A 125 -4.85 24.68 0.45
C GLU A 125 -5.21 23.20 0.65
N LYS A 126 -5.84 22.57 -0.35
CA LYS A 126 -6.08 21.13 -0.33
C LYS A 126 -4.78 20.33 -0.27
N ARG A 127 -3.74 20.75 -1.01
CA ARG A 127 -2.42 20.11 -0.96
C ARG A 127 -1.77 20.28 0.41
N ARG A 128 -1.88 21.45 1.06
CA ARG A 128 -1.40 21.68 2.43
C ARG A 128 -2.03 20.68 3.40
N GLU A 129 -3.35 20.48 3.36
CA GLU A 129 -4.05 19.49 4.19
C GLU A 129 -3.61 18.04 3.88
N VAL A 130 -3.40 17.71 2.61
CA VAL A 130 -2.84 16.41 2.21
C VAL A 130 -1.46 16.18 2.81
N TYR A 131 -0.55 17.15 2.77
CA TYR A 131 0.78 17.03 3.35
C TYR A 131 0.78 17.06 4.88
N LYS A 132 -0.09 17.87 5.49
CA LYS A 132 -0.30 17.86 6.95
C LYS A 132 -0.67 16.47 7.44
N SER A 133 -1.46 15.72 6.66
CA SER A 133 -1.83 14.33 7.01
C SER A 133 -0.64 13.35 7.09
N ILE A 134 0.51 13.68 6.50
CA ILE A 134 1.74 12.89 6.65
C ILE A 134 2.70 13.53 7.65
N PHE A 135 2.82 14.86 7.72
CA PHE A 135 3.77 15.50 8.63
C PHE A 135 3.31 15.50 10.10
N ASP A 136 2.00 15.53 10.34
CA ASP A 136 1.42 15.38 11.68
C ASP A 136 1.21 13.89 12.01
N ALA A 137 2.00 13.39 12.95
CA ALA A 137 1.92 12.00 13.41
C ALA A 137 0.54 11.66 14.01
N SER A 138 -0.10 12.60 14.70
CA SER A 138 -1.42 12.36 15.31
C SER A 138 -2.52 12.18 14.26
N VAL A 139 -2.46 12.96 13.17
CA VAL A 139 -3.38 12.82 12.04
C VAL A 139 -3.13 11.50 11.32
N HIS A 140 -1.86 11.12 11.16
CA HIS A 140 -1.51 9.82 10.60
C HIS A 140 -2.03 8.66 11.44
N ASP A 141 -1.79 8.67 12.76
CA ASP A 141 -2.24 7.62 13.68
C ASP A 141 -3.76 7.52 13.70
N ALA A 142 -4.46 8.67 13.63
CA ALA A 142 -5.90 8.68 13.47
C ALA A 142 -6.31 7.93 12.19
N LEU A 143 -5.66 8.17 11.04
CA LEU A 143 -5.93 7.47 9.77
C LEU A 143 -5.66 5.97 9.84
N VAL A 144 -4.61 5.56 10.56
CA VAL A 144 -4.32 4.14 10.83
C VAL A 144 -5.43 3.51 11.65
N ALA A 145 -5.89 4.17 12.73
CA ALA A 145 -6.94 3.66 13.61
C ALA A 145 -8.29 3.45 12.91
N ARG A 146 -8.62 4.26 11.89
CA ARG A 146 -9.86 4.09 11.08
C ARG A 146 -9.72 3.02 9.99
N GLY A 147 -8.50 2.54 9.75
CA GLY A 147 -8.24 1.62 8.65
C GLY A 147 -8.18 2.30 7.28
N ASP A 148 -7.78 3.57 7.21
CA ASP A 148 -7.48 4.25 5.93
C ASP A 148 -5.99 4.15 5.56
N ARG A 149 -5.12 3.98 6.57
CA ARG A 149 -3.70 3.63 6.41
C ARG A 149 -3.38 2.34 7.15
N ARG A 150 -2.28 1.68 6.80
CA ARG A 150 -1.81 0.43 7.44
C ARG A 150 -0.43 0.58 8.04
N PHE A 151 0.44 1.34 7.37
CA PHE A 151 1.82 1.54 7.78
C PHE A 151 1.92 2.39 9.03
N THR A 152 2.89 2.09 9.90
CA THR A 152 3.35 3.03 10.92
C THR A 152 3.88 4.31 10.27
N HIS A 153 3.87 5.41 11.02
CA HIS A 153 4.35 6.71 10.52
C HIS A 153 5.77 6.60 9.97
N ARG A 154 6.66 5.97 10.71
CA ARG A 154 8.07 5.80 10.34
C ARG A 154 8.26 4.85 9.15
N ALA A 155 7.44 3.80 9.02
CA ALA A 155 7.47 2.94 7.83
C ALA A 155 7.04 3.71 6.56
N LEU A 156 6.03 4.58 6.69
CA LEU A 156 5.60 5.45 5.59
C LEU A 156 6.72 6.41 5.14
N GLN A 157 7.46 7.01 6.09
CA GLN A 157 8.62 7.85 5.78
C GLN A 157 9.68 7.09 4.98
N GLY A 158 10.01 5.85 5.39
CA GLY A 158 10.96 5.00 4.67
C GLY A 158 10.50 4.65 3.26
N ALA A 159 9.21 4.37 3.08
CA ALA A 159 8.64 4.08 1.76
C ALA A 159 8.69 5.30 0.81
N ILE A 160 8.38 6.49 1.32
CA ILE A 160 8.52 7.75 0.57
C ILE A 160 9.99 7.97 0.19
N MET A 161 10.91 7.78 1.14
CA MET A 161 12.34 7.96 0.90
C MET A 161 12.86 7.03 -0.20
N ILE A 162 12.56 5.73 -0.13
CA ILE A 162 12.93 4.76 -1.16
C ILE A 162 12.34 5.16 -2.52
N THR A 163 11.12 5.71 -2.54
CA THR A 163 10.45 6.12 -3.79
C THR A 163 11.12 7.33 -4.42
N PHE A 164 11.52 8.34 -3.65
CA PHE A 164 12.23 9.51 -4.17
C PHE A 164 13.65 9.20 -4.64
N TYR A 165 14.37 8.36 -3.90
CA TYR A 165 15.77 8.04 -4.19
C TYR A 165 15.96 6.66 -4.83
N ARG A 166 14.93 6.15 -5.52
CA ARG A 166 14.92 4.84 -6.19
C ARG A 166 16.06 4.63 -7.20
N ASP A 167 16.61 5.71 -7.73
CA ASP A 167 17.71 5.68 -8.71
C ASP A 167 19.08 5.44 -8.03
N GLU A 168 19.14 5.51 -6.69
CA GLU A 168 20.35 5.17 -5.93
C GLU A 168 20.59 3.65 -5.86
N PRO A 169 21.83 3.17 -5.97
CA PRO A 169 22.13 1.73 -6.03
C PRO A 169 21.51 0.92 -4.89
N ARG A 170 21.61 1.40 -3.64
CA ARG A 170 21.05 0.72 -2.46
C ARG A 170 19.53 0.83 -2.35
N PHE A 171 18.86 1.70 -3.10
CA PHE A 171 17.39 1.84 -3.10
C PHE A 171 16.70 1.29 -4.34
N SER A 172 17.45 0.99 -5.41
CA SER A 172 16.90 0.35 -6.62
C SER A 172 16.17 -0.98 -6.33
N GLN A 173 16.81 -1.89 -5.59
CA GLN A 173 16.23 -3.19 -5.19
C GLN A 173 15.10 -3.03 -4.16
N PRO A 174 15.24 -2.23 -3.08
CA PRO A 174 14.13 -1.87 -2.21
C PRO A 174 12.90 -1.34 -2.95
N HIS A 175 13.09 -0.46 -3.94
CA HIS A 175 11.98 0.07 -4.72
C HIS A 175 11.30 -1.03 -5.56
N GLN A 176 12.07 -1.94 -6.18
CA GLN A 176 11.51 -3.10 -6.87
C GLN A 176 10.69 -4.00 -5.94
N LEU A 177 11.15 -4.22 -4.70
CA LEU A 177 10.37 -4.96 -3.70
C LEU A 177 9.04 -4.26 -3.42
N LEU A 178 9.02 -2.95 -3.21
CA LEU A 178 7.77 -2.20 -3.00
C LEU A 178 6.81 -2.32 -4.19
N MET A 179 7.33 -2.27 -5.42
CA MET A 179 6.51 -2.48 -6.63
C MET A 179 5.90 -3.88 -6.67
N LEU A 180 6.68 -4.92 -6.35
CA LEU A 180 6.19 -6.30 -6.33
C LEU A 180 5.11 -6.52 -5.25
N LEU A 181 5.20 -5.84 -4.11
CA LEU A 181 4.15 -5.87 -3.08
C LEU A 181 2.83 -5.28 -3.59
N MET A 182 2.89 -4.15 -4.31
CA MET A 182 1.72 -3.57 -4.98
C MET A 182 1.16 -4.52 -6.05
N ASP A 183 2.04 -5.18 -6.82
CA ASP A 183 1.62 -6.15 -7.83
C ASP A 183 0.89 -7.34 -7.19
N ILE A 184 1.35 -7.84 -6.05
CA ILE A 184 0.67 -8.91 -5.31
C ILE A 184 -0.76 -8.50 -4.91
N ASP A 185 -0.94 -7.31 -4.32
CA ASP A 185 -2.28 -6.79 -3.96
C ASP A 185 -3.19 -6.64 -5.20
N SER A 186 -2.62 -6.11 -6.29
CA SER A 186 -3.32 -5.95 -7.57
C SER A 186 -3.75 -7.29 -8.14
N LEU A 187 -2.88 -8.30 -8.13
CA LEU A 187 -3.15 -9.65 -8.64
C LEU A 187 -4.18 -10.39 -7.79
N ILE A 188 -4.12 -10.27 -6.46
CA ILE A 188 -5.14 -10.84 -5.57
C ILE A 188 -6.50 -10.20 -5.83
N THR A 189 -6.54 -8.87 -5.99
CA THR A 189 -7.78 -8.14 -6.30
C THR A 189 -8.34 -8.55 -7.67
N LYS A 190 -7.49 -8.70 -8.69
CA LYS A 190 -7.87 -9.22 -10.02
C LYS A 190 -8.40 -10.65 -9.94
N TRP A 191 -7.79 -11.51 -9.14
CA TRP A 191 -8.27 -12.87 -8.90
C TRP A 191 -9.68 -12.84 -8.28
N ARG A 192 -9.92 -12.01 -7.25
CA ARG A 192 -11.25 -11.86 -6.63
C ARG A 192 -12.27 -11.37 -7.64
N TYR A 193 -11.90 -10.40 -8.50
CA TYR A 193 -12.78 -9.87 -9.53
C TYR A 193 -13.15 -10.93 -10.56
N ASN A 194 -12.17 -11.64 -11.11
CA ASN A 194 -12.40 -12.72 -12.06
C ASN A 194 -13.30 -13.81 -11.45
N HIS A 195 -13.09 -14.14 -10.17
CA HIS A 195 -13.95 -15.05 -9.43
C HIS A 195 -15.38 -14.53 -9.29
N VAL A 196 -15.59 -13.25 -8.96
CA VAL A 196 -16.92 -12.61 -8.90
C VAL A 196 -17.66 -12.72 -10.23
N ILE A 197 -17.00 -12.41 -11.36
CA ILE A 197 -17.60 -12.47 -12.69
C ILE A 197 -17.98 -13.91 -13.05
N MET A 198 -17.11 -14.88 -12.75
CA MET A 198 -17.42 -16.30 -12.94
C MET A 198 -18.63 -16.73 -12.12
N VAL A 199 -18.69 -16.37 -10.84
CA VAL A 199 -19.82 -16.72 -9.96
C VAL A 199 -21.13 -16.09 -10.45
N GLN A 200 -21.09 -14.83 -10.88
CA GLN A 200 -22.27 -14.16 -11.44
C GLN A 200 -22.80 -14.88 -12.68
N ARG A 201 -21.91 -15.38 -13.55
CA ARG A 201 -22.31 -16.19 -14.71
C ARG A 201 -22.91 -17.55 -14.30
N MET A 202 -22.37 -18.19 -13.27
CA MET A 202 -22.77 -19.55 -12.88
C MET A 202 -24.05 -19.61 -12.06
N ILE A 203 -24.27 -18.68 -11.13
CA ILE A 203 -25.42 -18.71 -10.19
C ILE A 203 -26.22 -17.40 -10.15
N GLY A 204 -25.89 -16.43 -11.02
CA GLY A 204 -26.54 -15.12 -11.00
C GLY A 204 -26.15 -14.28 -9.77
N SER A 205 -26.97 -13.25 -9.49
CA SER A 205 -26.75 -12.30 -8.39
C SER A 205 -27.63 -12.54 -7.16
N GLN A 206 -28.66 -13.39 -7.29
CA GLN A 206 -29.71 -13.58 -6.28
C GLN A 206 -29.66 -14.96 -5.59
N GLN A 207 -29.00 -15.96 -6.19
CA GLN A 207 -28.84 -17.23 -5.51
C GLN A 207 -27.83 -17.11 -4.38
N LEU A 208 -28.22 -17.63 -3.21
CA LEU A 208 -27.34 -17.79 -2.06
C LEU A 208 -26.19 -18.74 -2.42
N GLY A 209 -25.01 -18.46 -1.86
CA GLY A 209 -23.89 -19.38 -1.94
C GLY A 209 -24.17 -20.64 -1.13
N THR A 210 -23.62 -21.79 -1.56
CA THR A 210 -23.73 -23.06 -0.82
C THR A 210 -23.16 -22.98 0.60
N GLY A 211 -22.22 -22.06 0.84
CA GLY A 211 -21.65 -21.77 2.16
C GLY A 211 -22.39 -20.73 3.00
N GLY A 212 -23.67 -20.46 2.70
CA GLY A 212 -24.55 -19.58 3.51
C GLY A 212 -24.42 -18.07 3.29
N SER A 213 -23.53 -17.63 2.39
CA SER A 213 -23.37 -16.20 2.10
C SER A 213 -24.41 -15.70 1.09
N SER A 214 -24.54 -14.38 0.97
CA SER A 214 -25.28 -13.71 -0.11
C SER A 214 -24.67 -13.92 -1.51
N GLY A 215 -23.76 -14.88 -1.66
CA GLY A 215 -23.15 -15.29 -2.92
C GLY A 215 -22.39 -14.15 -3.57
N TYR A 216 -22.89 -13.69 -4.72
CA TYR A 216 -22.32 -12.61 -5.51
C TYR A 216 -22.08 -11.33 -4.72
N GLN A 217 -23.05 -10.89 -3.89
CA GLN A 217 -22.95 -9.60 -3.20
C GLN A 217 -21.83 -9.59 -2.16
N TYR A 218 -21.70 -10.69 -1.41
CA TYR A 218 -20.56 -10.89 -0.51
C TYR A 218 -19.23 -10.83 -1.28
N LEU A 219 -19.09 -11.59 -2.37
CA LEU A 219 -17.83 -11.64 -3.12
C LEU A 219 -17.46 -10.26 -3.68
N ARG A 220 -18.45 -9.52 -4.18
CA ARG A 220 -18.27 -8.14 -4.66
C ARG A 220 -17.78 -7.21 -3.54
N SER A 221 -18.26 -7.37 -2.31
CA SER A 221 -17.78 -6.58 -1.16
C SER A 221 -16.30 -6.83 -0.82
N THR A 222 -15.74 -7.98 -1.21
CA THR A 222 -14.31 -8.30 -1.01
C THR A 222 -13.37 -7.63 -2.01
N LEU A 223 -13.90 -6.92 -3.01
CA LEU A 223 -13.12 -6.12 -3.97
C LEU A 223 -12.69 -4.75 -3.42
N SER A 224 -13.08 -4.44 -2.20
CA SER A 224 -12.77 -3.18 -1.52
C SER A 224 -11.31 -3.10 -1.09
N ASP A 225 -10.78 -1.88 -0.99
CA ASP A 225 -9.45 -1.56 -0.46
C ASP A 225 -9.24 -2.04 0.99
N ARG A 226 -10.31 -2.42 1.70
CA ARG A 226 -10.20 -3.09 3.00
C ARG A 226 -9.36 -4.38 2.95
N TYR A 227 -9.30 -5.04 1.79
CA TYR A 227 -8.49 -6.25 1.58
C TYR A 227 -7.10 -5.98 0.98
N LYS A 228 -6.78 -4.73 0.61
CA LYS A 228 -5.43 -4.37 0.13
C LYS A 228 -4.53 -4.13 1.33
N VAL A 229 -3.48 -4.93 1.43
CA VAL A 229 -2.57 -4.93 2.58
C VAL A 229 -1.59 -3.78 2.51
N PHE A 230 -1.10 -3.46 1.32
CA PHE A 230 -0.11 -2.41 1.04
C PHE A 230 -0.76 -1.17 0.41
N ILE A 231 -1.99 -0.83 0.81
CA ILE A 231 -2.73 0.33 0.30
C ILE A 231 -1.93 1.64 0.39
N ASP A 232 -1.10 1.79 1.43
CA ASP A 232 -0.24 2.97 1.60
C ASP A 232 0.75 3.13 0.45
N LEU A 233 1.28 2.04 -0.12
CA LEU A 233 2.21 2.07 -1.25
C LEU A 233 1.57 2.67 -2.52
N PHE A 234 0.29 2.35 -2.78
CA PHE A 234 -0.47 2.95 -3.87
C PHE A 234 -0.67 4.45 -3.66
N ASN A 235 -0.94 4.84 -2.42
CA ASN A 235 -1.22 6.22 -2.04
C ASN A 235 0.05 7.08 -1.89
N LEU A 236 1.27 6.51 -1.98
CA LEU A 236 2.51 7.30 -1.99
C LEU A 236 2.54 8.33 -3.12
N SER A 237 1.92 8.00 -4.25
CA SER A 237 1.84 8.87 -5.43
C SER A 237 1.20 10.22 -5.12
N THR A 238 0.33 10.27 -4.10
CA THR A 238 -0.32 11.50 -3.63
C THR A 238 0.67 12.51 -3.03
N PHE A 239 1.81 12.04 -2.51
CA PHE A 239 2.78 12.86 -1.79
C PHE A 239 4.03 13.20 -2.63
N LEU A 240 4.03 12.85 -3.91
CA LEU A 240 5.17 13.12 -4.78
C LEU A 240 5.26 14.61 -5.11
N ILE A 241 6.50 15.13 -5.07
CA ILE A 241 6.86 16.48 -5.49
C ILE A 241 7.73 16.46 -6.75
N PRO A 242 7.83 17.57 -7.50
CA PRO A 242 8.73 17.67 -8.65
C PRO A 242 10.17 17.31 -8.29
N ARG A 243 10.90 16.68 -9.21
CA ARG A 243 12.28 16.21 -8.97
C ARG A 243 13.22 17.30 -8.45
N GLY A 244 13.10 18.52 -8.96
CA GLY A 244 13.91 19.66 -8.53
C GLY A 244 13.63 20.14 -7.09
N SER A 245 12.52 19.70 -6.50
CA SER A 245 12.13 20.02 -5.12
C SER A 245 12.49 18.90 -4.14
N ILE A 246 12.94 17.73 -4.61
CA ILE A 246 13.36 16.64 -3.72
C ILE A 246 14.66 17.07 -3.00
N PRO A 247 14.78 16.89 -1.67
CA PRO A 247 16.01 17.23 -0.96
C PRO A 247 17.22 16.54 -1.58
N PRO A 248 18.29 17.27 -1.98
CA PRO A 248 19.46 16.64 -2.53
C PRO A 248 20.16 15.78 -1.47
N LEU A 249 20.67 14.64 -1.89
CA LEU A 249 21.49 13.79 -1.03
C LEU A 249 22.81 14.50 -0.72
N THR A 250 23.20 14.53 0.55
CA THR A 250 24.55 14.99 0.95
C THR A 250 25.60 14.06 0.39
N ASP A 251 26.84 14.54 0.24
CA ASP A 251 27.95 13.69 -0.22
C ASP A 251 28.04 12.41 0.61
N GLU A 252 27.98 12.52 1.94
CA GLU A 252 27.97 11.40 2.89
C GLU A 252 26.83 10.41 2.63
N MET A 253 25.61 10.91 2.39
CA MET A 253 24.45 10.06 2.12
C MET A 253 24.56 9.38 0.76
N GLN A 254 25.08 10.07 -0.26
CA GLN A 254 25.39 9.45 -1.55
C GLN A 254 26.42 8.33 -1.38
N LYS A 255 27.45 8.51 -0.53
CA LYS A 255 28.40 7.42 -0.24
C LYS A 255 27.71 6.25 0.43
N ALA A 256 26.91 6.54 1.44
CA ALA A 256 26.19 5.53 2.19
C ALA A 256 25.26 4.74 1.26
N LEU A 257 24.58 5.38 0.31
CA LEU A 257 23.65 4.74 -0.63
C LEU A 257 24.32 4.10 -1.86
N ASN A 258 25.61 4.33 -2.06
CA ASN A 258 26.36 3.73 -3.15
C ASN A 258 27.00 2.40 -2.71
N LEU A 259 26.72 1.32 -3.46
CA LEU A 259 27.34 0.01 -3.24
C LEU A 259 28.84 -0.02 -3.60
N ALA A 260 29.32 0.99 -4.32
CA ALA A 260 30.60 1.01 -5.01
C ALA A 260 31.41 2.28 -4.72
N TRP A 261 31.26 2.88 -3.53
CA TRP A 261 32.07 4.04 -3.16
C TRP A 261 33.56 3.66 -3.13
N GLY A 262 34.33 4.15 -4.12
CA GLY A 262 35.72 3.75 -4.39
C GLY A 262 35.96 2.97 -5.70
N SER A 263 34.90 2.49 -6.37
CA SER A 263 34.96 1.74 -7.64
C SER A 263 35.31 2.66 -8.84
N PRO A 264 36.00 2.14 -9.89
CA PRO A 264 36.34 2.91 -11.09
C PRO A 264 35.15 3.61 -11.76
N VAL A 265 33.94 3.01 -11.68
CA VAL A 265 32.70 3.55 -12.28
C VAL A 265 32.22 4.84 -11.60
N HIS A 266 32.45 4.97 -10.28
CA HIS A 266 32.10 6.17 -9.52
C HIS A 266 32.97 7.37 -9.92
N ARG A 267 34.27 7.15 -10.15
CA ARG A 267 35.22 8.19 -10.59
C ARG A 267 34.86 8.74 -11.98
N ALA A 268 34.34 7.90 -12.87
CA ALA A 268 33.92 8.32 -14.21
C ALA A 268 32.69 9.26 -14.19
N LYS A 269 31.73 9.06 -13.28
CA LYS A 269 30.56 9.95 -13.15
C LYS A 269 30.92 11.32 -12.58
N GLN A 270 31.85 11.41 -11.63
CA GLN A 270 32.31 12.71 -11.11
C GLN A 270 33.06 13.53 -12.14
N LEU A 271 33.85 12.89 -13.01
CA LEU A 271 34.57 13.59 -14.08
C LEU A 271 33.64 14.13 -15.18
N ASN A 272 32.53 13.43 -15.47
CA ASN A 272 31.57 13.85 -16.48
C ASN A 272 30.50 14.83 -15.96
N GLY A 273 30.33 14.98 -14.65
CA GLY A 273 29.40 15.95 -14.04
C GLY A 273 29.97 17.37 -13.89
N ALA A 274 31.24 17.59 -14.21
CA ALA A 274 31.89 18.91 -14.16
C ALA A 274 31.75 19.71 -15.48
N PHE A 275 31.08 19.14 -16.49
CA PHE A 275 30.77 19.79 -17.75
C PHE A 275 29.27 19.69 -18.05
N HIS A 276 28.43 20.33 -17.24
CA HIS A 276 27.10 20.81 -17.64
C HIS A 276 26.61 21.88 -16.66
#